data_AF-A0A947UJT7-F1
#
_entry.id   AF-A0A947UJT7-F1
#
_cell.length_a   1.000
_cell.length_b   1.000
_cell.length_c   1.000
_cell.angle_alpha   90.00
_cell.angle_beta   90.00
_cell.angle_gamma   90.00
#
_symmetry.space_group_name_H-M   'P 1'
#
loop_
_entity.id
_entity.type
_entity.pdbx_description
1 polymer ?
#
loop_
_entity_poly.entity_id
_entity_poly.type
_entity_poly.pdbx_seq_one_letter_code
_entity_poly.pdbx_strand_id
1 'polypeptide(L)'
;MEFKQQIVQCLGPSGLHRMAYTEWGARDNPRVLVCVHGLTRNGRDFDALAEAMSGHYRVICPDVVGRGQSSHLRDPAAYVIPQYVGDMVTLIARLNVETVHWVGTSMGGLIGMGLAAQEGTPIHKMVLNDVGPVITAESLQRIGAYVGTDPDWATFEEALAFVKFVSEPFGALTEAQWYHLTETGIVQGSDGRWRFRYDPRIAEPFRAAFADKDVDLWPLYEQIKCPTLAIRGAQSDLLTRETWQKMASCGPRAKLAEIEGVGHAPMFQSEDQIAVVRDFLLSA
;
A
#
# COMPACT_ATOMS: atom_id res chain seq x y z
N MET A 1 4.09 -10.82 -19.53
CA MET A 1 4.47 -10.07 -18.31
C MET A 1 5.97 -10.08 -18.16
N GLU A 2 6.64 -8.96 -18.40
CA GLU A 2 8.03 -8.81 -17.96
C GLU A 2 8.12 -7.47 -17.23
N PHE A 3 7.97 -7.52 -15.91
CA PHE A 3 8.30 -6.39 -15.05
C PHE A 3 9.81 -6.41 -14.79
N LYS A 4 10.37 -5.25 -14.44
CA LYS A 4 11.77 -5.15 -14.04
C LYS A 4 11.85 -4.81 -12.57
N GLN A 5 12.66 -5.55 -11.82
CA GLN A 5 12.97 -5.19 -10.45
C GLN A 5 14.17 -4.24 -10.43
N GLN A 6 14.08 -3.19 -9.63
CA GLN A 6 15.09 -2.16 -9.46
C GLN A 6 15.28 -1.86 -7.98
N ILE A 7 16.35 -1.15 -7.65
CA ILE A 7 16.63 -0.67 -6.30
C ILE A 7 16.93 0.82 -6.34
N VAL A 8 16.43 1.54 -5.35
CA VAL A 8 16.86 2.90 -4.99
C VAL A 8 17.47 2.87 -3.59
N GLN A 9 18.51 3.69 -3.40
CA GLN A 9 19.12 3.88 -2.08
C GLN A 9 18.46 5.07 -1.39
N CYS A 10 18.00 4.86 -0.16
CA CYS A 10 17.32 5.86 0.65
C CYS A 10 18.12 6.13 1.94
N LEU A 11 17.75 7.21 2.64
CA LEU A 11 18.38 7.62 3.89
C LEU A 11 17.36 7.54 5.03
N GLY A 12 17.77 6.97 6.15
CA GLY A 12 17.04 7.05 7.42
C GLY A 12 17.94 7.41 8.61
N PRO A 13 17.39 7.51 9.83
CA PRO A 13 18.12 7.90 11.03
C PRO A 13 19.35 7.04 11.34
N SER A 14 19.33 5.76 10.94
CA SER A 14 20.42 4.80 11.14
C SER A 14 21.38 4.67 9.94
N GLY A 15 21.28 5.55 8.95
CA GLY A 15 22.10 5.54 7.73
C GLY A 15 21.32 5.09 6.49
N LEU A 16 22.05 4.55 5.50
CA LEU A 16 21.50 4.20 4.19
C LEU A 16 20.82 2.82 4.21
N HIS A 17 19.72 2.70 3.47
CA HIS A 17 19.01 1.44 3.21
C HIS A 17 18.62 1.32 1.73
N ARG A 18 18.34 0.09 1.28
CA ARG A 18 17.89 -0.19 -0.09
C ARG A 18 16.39 -0.42 -0.11
N MET A 19 15.68 0.33 -0.95
CA MET A 19 14.27 0.10 -1.26
C MET A 19 14.16 -0.49 -2.67
N ALA A 20 13.57 -1.68 -2.77
CA ALA A 20 13.27 -2.34 -4.03
C ALA A 20 11.94 -1.81 -4.61
N TYR A 21 11.82 -1.84 -5.93
CA TYR A 21 10.56 -1.58 -6.62
C TYR A 21 10.49 -2.38 -7.92
N THR A 22 9.29 -2.75 -8.32
CA THR A 22 9.01 -3.36 -9.63
C THR A 22 8.43 -2.31 -10.56
N GLU A 23 8.83 -2.33 -11.84
CA GLU A 23 8.32 -1.43 -12.88
C GLU A 23 7.74 -2.17 -14.09
N TRP A 24 6.61 -1.66 -14.58
CA TRP A 24 5.93 -2.10 -15.80
C TRP A 24 5.77 -0.93 -16.78
N GLY A 25 5.55 -1.25 -18.04
CA GLY A 25 5.35 -0.26 -19.11
C GLY A 25 6.67 0.30 -19.66
N ALA A 26 6.56 1.20 -20.63
CA ALA A 26 7.73 1.82 -21.25
C ALA A 26 8.44 2.77 -20.26
N ARG A 27 9.76 2.63 -20.12
CA ARG A 27 10.55 3.37 -19.13
C ARG A 27 10.59 4.88 -19.38
N ASP A 28 10.42 5.29 -20.63
CA ASP A 28 10.36 6.67 -21.10
C ASP A 28 8.93 7.24 -21.14
N ASN A 29 7.91 6.48 -20.72
CA ASN A 29 6.56 7.01 -20.60
C ASN A 29 6.54 8.12 -19.53
N PRO A 30 6.18 9.37 -19.88
CA PRO A 30 6.16 10.48 -18.94
C PRO A 30 5.04 10.38 -17.90
N ARG A 31 4.01 9.54 -18.14
CA ARG A 31 2.93 9.28 -17.19
C ARG A 31 3.37 8.17 -16.24
N VAL A 32 3.71 8.53 -15.01
CA VAL A 32 4.10 7.58 -13.96
C VAL A 32 2.95 7.35 -12.99
N LEU A 33 2.67 6.08 -12.72
CA LEU A 33 1.73 5.66 -11.67
C LEU A 33 2.51 4.93 -10.57
N VAL A 34 2.46 5.43 -9.34
CA VAL A 34 3.09 4.79 -8.17
C VAL A 34 2.02 4.08 -7.34
N CYS A 35 2.15 2.76 -7.16
CA CYS A 35 1.21 1.92 -6.43
C CYS A 35 1.84 1.39 -5.13
N VAL A 36 1.38 1.84 -3.97
CA VAL A 36 2.01 1.57 -2.66
C VAL A 36 1.11 0.73 -1.77
N HIS A 37 1.70 -0.34 -1.23
CA HIS A 37 1.00 -1.43 -0.57
C HIS A 37 0.64 -1.16 0.91
N GLY A 38 -0.14 -2.07 1.51
CA GLY A 38 -0.52 -2.04 2.92
C GLY A 38 0.58 -2.47 3.89
N LEU A 39 0.32 -2.38 5.20
CA LEU A 39 1.33 -2.44 6.27
C LEU A 39 2.29 -3.65 6.22
N THR A 40 1.76 -4.85 5.97
CA THR A 40 2.49 -6.14 5.95
C THR A 40 2.51 -6.76 4.54
N ARG A 41 2.19 -5.95 3.53
CA ARG A 41 2.12 -6.34 2.12
C ARG A 41 3.41 -5.99 1.37
N ASN A 42 3.44 -6.19 0.07
CA ASN A 42 4.55 -5.78 -0.81
C ASN A 42 4.01 -5.30 -2.17
N GLY A 43 4.88 -4.76 -3.02
CA GLY A 43 4.50 -4.13 -4.30
C GLY A 43 3.84 -5.08 -5.29
N ARG A 44 4.00 -6.40 -5.13
CA ARG A 44 3.41 -7.42 -6.01
C ARG A 44 1.89 -7.56 -5.86
N ASP A 45 1.30 -6.99 -4.80
CA ASP A 45 -0.16 -6.90 -4.67
C ASP A 45 -0.82 -6.18 -5.85
N PHE A 46 -0.07 -5.32 -6.54
CA PHE A 46 -0.55 -4.55 -7.67
C PHE A 46 -0.23 -5.16 -9.02
N ASP A 47 0.27 -6.39 -9.12
CA ASP A 47 0.67 -7.01 -10.40
C ASP A 47 -0.43 -6.91 -11.47
N ALA A 48 -1.67 -7.27 -11.13
CA ALA A 48 -2.82 -7.22 -12.05
C ALA A 48 -3.16 -5.78 -12.47
N LEU A 49 -3.20 -4.84 -11.52
CA LEU A 49 -3.43 -3.42 -11.80
C LEU A 49 -2.29 -2.84 -12.66
N ALA A 50 -1.05 -3.18 -12.34
CA ALA A 50 0.12 -2.67 -13.03
C ALA A 50 0.17 -3.17 -14.47
N GLU A 51 -0.16 -4.43 -14.73
CA GLU A 51 -0.29 -4.97 -16.07
C GLU A 51 -1.38 -4.23 -16.86
N ALA A 52 -2.58 -4.09 -16.30
CA ALA A 52 -3.70 -3.40 -16.96
C ALA A 52 -3.40 -1.92 -17.25
N MET A 53 -2.58 -1.26 -16.42
CA MET A 53 -2.25 0.15 -16.56
C MET A 53 -0.96 0.40 -17.36
N SER A 54 -0.15 -0.63 -17.63
CA SER A 54 1.18 -0.52 -18.27
C SER A 54 1.16 -0.01 -19.71
N GLY A 55 0.03 -0.13 -20.42
CA GLY A 55 -0.17 0.47 -21.74
C GLY A 55 -0.37 1.99 -21.71
N HIS A 56 -0.69 2.55 -20.54
CA HIS A 56 -0.97 3.97 -20.35
C HIS A 56 0.07 4.68 -19.47
N TYR A 57 0.67 3.94 -18.54
CA TYR A 57 1.60 4.44 -17.54
C TYR A 57 2.90 3.63 -17.52
N ARG A 58 3.99 4.27 -17.08
CA ARG A 58 5.06 3.57 -16.39
C ARG A 58 4.61 3.33 -14.96
N VAL A 59 4.30 2.08 -14.62
CA VAL A 59 3.76 1.73 -13.30
C VAL A 59 4.91 1.29 -12.39
N ILE A 60 4.97 1.85 -11.19
CA ILE A 60 6.03 1.65 -10.19
C ILE A 60 5.40 1.13 -8.91
N CYS A 61 5.77 -0.07 -8.48
CA CYS A 61 5.28 -0.68 -7.26
C CYS A 61 6.45 -0.91 -6.29
N PRO A 62 6.71 0.02 -5.36
CA PRO A 62 7.77 -0.16 -4.37
C PRO A 62 7.39 -1.19 -3.31
N ASP A 63 8.39 -1.92 -2.84
CA ASP A 63 8.35 -2.60 -1.56
C ASP A 63 8.80 -1.59 -0.50
N VAL A 64 7.89 -1.06 0.32
CA VAL A 64 8.26 -0.13 1.41
C VAL A 64 9.29 -0.81 2.31
N VAL A 65 10.28 -0.05 2.79
CA VAL A 65 11.38 -0.57 3.60
C VAL A 65 10.90 -1.50 4.73
N GLY A 66 11.58 -2.63 4.93
CA GLY A 66 11.16 -3.71 5.84
C GLY A 66 10.15 -4.69 5.25
N ARG A 67 9.76 -4.59 3.97
CA ARG A 67 8.85 -5.52 3.30
C ARG A 67 9.44 -5.99 1.97
N GLY A 68 8.94 -7.11 1.48
CA GLY A 68 9.27 -7.62 0.15
C GLY A 68 10.77 -7.82 -0.04
N GLN A 69 11.31 -7.22 -1.09
CA GLN A 69 12.73 -7.27 -1.46
C GLN A 69 13.53 -6.07 -0.92
N SER A 70 12.89 -5.19 -0.14
CA SER A 70 13.56 -4.06 0.50
C SER A 70 14.31 -4.48 1.75
N SER A 71 15.34 -3.69 2.09
CA SER A 71 16.14 -3.95 3.29
C SER A 71 15.29 -3.80 4.54
N HIS A 72 15.61 -4.57 5.58
CA HIS A 72 15.14 -4.28 6.92
C HIS A 72 15.92 -3.08 7.49
N LEU A 73 15.25 -2.24 8.29
CA LEU A 73 15.91 -1.17 9.02
C LEU A 73 16.68 -1.71 10.23
N ARG A 74 17.80 -1.05 10.54
CA ARG A 74 18.60 -1.38 11.72
C ARG A 74 17.85 -1.04 13.01
N ASP A 75 17.28 0.16 13.05
CA ASP A 75 16.43 0.64 14.12
C ASP A 75 14.95 0.46 13.74
N PRO A 76 14.21 -0.44 14.42
CA PRO A 76 12.78 -0.63 14.19
C PRO A 76 11.95 0.63 14.44
N ALA A 77 12.39 1.57 15.29
CA ALA A 77 11.65 2.79 15.57
C ALA A 77 11.48 3.69 14.32
N ALA A 78 12.31 3.48 13.29
CA ALA A 78 12.21 4.19 12.02
C ALA A 78 11.13 3.65 11.07
N TYR A 79 10.40 2.57 11.43
CA TYR A 79 9.24 2.08 10.67
C TYR A 79 8.00 2.96 10.86
N VAL A 80 8.07 4.21 10.41
CA VAL A 80 7.02 5.24 10.58
C VAL A 80 6.71 5.98 9.27
N ILE A 81 5.50 6.53 9.16
CA ILE A 81 5.03 7.24 7.96
C ILE A 81 6.02 8.32 7.46
N PRO A 82 6.60 9.20 8.31
CA PRO A 82 7.56 10.21 7.84
C PRO A 82 8.79 9.62 7.14
N GLN A 83 9.31 8.49 7.63
CA GLN A 83 10.42 7.80 6.97
C GLN A 83 10.00 7.30 5.58
N TYR A 84 8.82 6.67 5.50
CA TYR A 84 8.32 6.14 4.23
C TYR A 84 8.05 7.26 3.21
N VAL A 85 7.55 8.43 3.66
CA VAL A 85 7.40 9.61 2.79
C VAL A 85 8.76 10.06 2.25
N GLY A 86 9.80 10.14 3.09
CA GLY A 86 11.17 10.47 2.65
C GLY A 86 11.73 9.48 1.62
N ASP A 87 11.47 8.18 1.80
CA ASP A 87 11.85 7.15 0.84
C ASP A 87 11.12 7.33 -0.50
N MET A 88 9.83 7.70 -0.49
CA MET A 88 9.04 7.93 -1.70
C MET A 88 9.47 9.19 -2.46
N VAL A 89 9.86 10.25 -1.75
CA VAL A 89 10.48 11.43 -2.39
C VAL A 89 11.76 11.02 -3.13
N THR A 90 12.60 10.20 -2.51
CA THR A 90 13.83 9.68 -3.13
C THR A 90 13.53 8.80 -4.35
N LEU A 91 12.52 7.93 -4.25
CA LEU A 91 12.06 7.11 -5.36
C LEU A 91 11.59 7.97 -6.54
N ILE A 92 10.70 8.94 -6.30
CA ILE A 92 10.16 9.80 -7.36
C ILE A 92 11.28 10.60 -8.03
N ALA A 93 12.22 11.15 -7.26
CA ALA A 93 13.41 11.81 -7.81
C ALA A 93 14.24 10.86 -8.69
N ARG A 94 14.42 9.60 -8.27
CA ARG A 94 15.14 8.57 -9.03
C ARG A 94 14.48 8.22 -10.36
N LEU A 95 13.16 8.33 -10.44
CA LEU A 95 12.38 8.08 -11.67
C LEU A 95 12.56 9.18 -12.71
N ASN A 96 13.08 10.35 -12.31
CA ASN A 96 13.31 11.52 -13.15
C ASN A 96 12.02 12.05 -13.81
N VAL A 97 10.99 12.24 -13.00
CA VAL A 97 9.69 12.80 -13.41
C VAL A 97 9.28 13.94 -12.49
N GLU A 98 8.55 14.90 -13.05
CA GLU A 98 8.03 16.05 -12.30
C GLU A 98 6.77 15.70 -11.52
N THR A 99 5.93 14.83 -12.08
CA THR A 99 4.63 14.48 -11.51
C THR A 99 4.35 12.99 -11.58
N VAL A 100 3.54 12.50 -10.65
CA VAL A 100 3.07 11.12 -10.58
C VAL A 100 1.58 11.06 -10.28
N HIS A 101 0.94 9.99 -10.71
CA HIS A 101 -0.32 9.54 -10.14
C HIS A 101 -0.04 8.52 -9.02
N TRP A 102 -0.94 8.44 -8.05
CA TRP A 102 -0.76 7.62 -6.86
C TRP A 102 -1.94 6.67 -6.64
N VAL A 103 -1.66 5.42 -6.33
CA VAL A 103 -2.62 4.46 -5.75
C VAL A 103 -2.02 3.95 -4.45
N GLY A 104 -2.70 4.16 -3.33
CA GLY A 104 -2.21 3.76 -2.02
C GLY A 104 -3.24 2.93 -1.27
N THR A 105 -2.87 1.70 -0.90
CA THR A 105 -3.71 0.81 -0.07
C THR A 105 -3.30 0.95 1.38
N SER A 106 -4.26 1.25 2.27
CA SER A 106 -3.99 1.28 3.72
C SER A 106 -2.81 2.20 4.06
N MET A 107 -1.72 1.66 4.62
CA MET A 107 -0.44 2.36 4.83
C MET A 107 0.03 3.15 3.60
N GLY A 108 -0.06 2.58 2.39
CA GLY A 108 0.31 3.28 1.16
C GLY A 108 -0.53 4.53 0.86
N GLY A 109 -1.79 4.55 1.31
CA GLY A 109 -2.63 5.75 1.24
C GLY A 109 -2.23 6.79 2.28
N LEU A 110 -1.83 6.39 3.50
CA LEU A 110 -1.30 7.33 4.51
C LEU A 110 0.00 7.99 4.05
N ILE A 111 0.90 7.22 3.41
CA ILE A 111 2.11 7.74 2.79
C ILE A 111 1.74 8.75 1.69
N GLY A 112 0.77 8.38 0.84
CA GLY A 112 0.24 9.26 -0.21
C GLY A 112 -0.35 10.56 0.34
N MET A 113 -1.16 10.51 1.41
CA MET A 113 -1.70 11.69 2.09
C MET A 113 -0.58 12.58 2.65
N GLY A 114 0.42 11.97 3.29
CA GLY A 114 1.58 12.68 3.83
C GLY A 114 2.35 13.46 2.77
N LEU A 115 2.51 12.87 1.57
CA LEU A 115 3.18 13.49 0.44
C LEU A 115 2.28 14.49 -0.32
N ALA A 116 0.99 14.18 -0.50
CA ALA A 116 0.03 15.01 -1.25
C ALA A 116 -0.38 16.29 -0.50
N ALA A 117 -0.20 16.33 0.82
CA ALA A 117 -0.44 17.51 1.64
C ALA A 117 0.71 18.53 1.59
N GLN A 118 1.89 18.15 1.09
CA GLN A 118 3.05 19.06 1.03
C GLN A 118 2.88 20.11 -0.08
N GLU A 119 3.39 21.31 0.17
CA GLU A 119 3.56 22.32 -0.87
C GLU A 119 4.51 21.81 -1.96
N GLY A 120 4.16 22.01 -3.23
CA GLY A 120 4.96 21.52 -4.36
C GLY A 120 4.96 20.00 -4.54
N THR A 121 3.97 19.29 -3.95
CA THR A 121 3.83 17.84 -4.10
C THR A 121 3.83 17.40 -5.58
N PRO A 122 4.50 16.29 -5.94
CA PRO A 122 4.46 15.74 -7.30
C PRO A 122 3.16 14.96 -7.59
N ILE A 123 2.29 14.74 -6.60
CA ILE A 123 1.07 13.93 -6.79
C ILE A 123 -0.01 14.73 -7.51
N HIS A 124 -0.35 14.33 -8.72
CA HIS A 124 -1.35 15.00 -9.58
C HIS A 124 -2.74 14.37 -9.55
N LYS A 125 -2.84 13.07 -9.28
CA LYS A 125 -4.09 12.36 -8.99
C LYS A 125 -3.81 11.28 -7.96
N MET A 126 -4.77 11.05 -7.07
CA MET A 126 -4.59 10.08 -5.98
C MET A 126 -5.80 9.16 -5.83
N VAL A 127 -5.53 7.88 -5.65
CA VAL A 127 -6.49 6.86 -5.22
C VAL A 127 -6.12 6.42 -3.82
N LEU A 128 -7.03 6.63 -2.87
CA LEU A 128 -6.95 6.10 -1.51
C LEU A 128 -7.79 4.82 -1.47
N ASN A 129 -7.12 3.68 -1.33
CA ASN A 129 -7.77 2.38 -1.27
C ASN A 129 -7.94 1.92 0.18
N ASP A 130 -9.19 1.97 0.61
CA ASP A 130 -9.70 1.55 1.91
C ASP A 130 -8.92 2.15 3.09
N VAL A 131 -8.69 3.46 3.03
CA VAL A 131 -8.06 4.24 4.09
C VAL A 131 -8.53 5.69 4.03
N GLY A 132 -8.58 6.35 5.18
CA GLY A 132 -9.04 7.73 5.28
C GLY A 132 -8.39 8.49 6.43
N PRO A 133 -8.90 9.70 6.71
CA PRO A 133 -8.32 10.61 7.69
C PRO A 133 -8.61 10.27 9.15
N VAL A 134 -9.19 9.10 9.43
CA VAL A 134 -9.40 8.61 10.79
C VAL A 134 -8.93 7.17 10.83
N ILE A 135 -8.06 6.86 11.78
CA ILE A 135 -7.71 5.48 12.10
C ILE A 135 -8.25 5.20 13.50
N THR A 136 -9.25 4.34 13.59
CA THR A 136 -9.92 4.07 14.87
C THR A 136 -9.02 3.27 15.80
N ALA A 137 -9.13 3.52 17.11
CA ALA A 137 -8.42 2.75 18.13
C ALA A 137 -8.71 1.24 18.00
N GLU A 138 -9.95 0.87 17.66
CA GLU A 138 -10.36 -0.51 17.41
C GLU A 138 -9.58 -1.14 16.24
N SER A 139 -9.47 -0.43 15.10
CA SER A 139 -8.69 -0.90 13.94
C SER A 139 -7.23 -1.09 14.33
N LEU A 140 -6.67 -0.17 15.11
CA LEU A 140 -5.29 -0.21 15.57
C LEU A 140 -5.03 -1.39 16.51
N GLN A 141 -5.92 -1.63 17.47
CA GLN A 141 -5.85 -2.78 18.37
C GLN A 141 -5.92 -4.10 17.61
N ARG A 142 -6.84 -4.22 16.64
CA ARG A 142 -6.98 -5.40 15.78
C ARG A 142 -5.71 -5.65 14.97
N ILE A 143 -5.16 -4.61 14.31
CA ILE A 143 -3.91 -4.72 13.56
C ILE A 143 -2.75 -5.11 14.47
N GLY A 144 -2.66 -4.50 15.66
CA GLY A 144 -1.62 -4.78 16.65
C GLY A 144 -1.66 -6.20 17.21
N ALA A 145 -2.81 -6.87 17.18
CA ALA A 145 -2.96 -8.25 17.67
C ALA A 145 -2.29 -9.29 16.77
N TYR A 146 -2.12 -9.02 15.47
CA TYR A 146 -1.52 -9.98 14.53
C TYR A 146 -0.19 -9.52 13.92
N VAL A 147 0.07 -8.22 13.83
CA VAL A 147 1.34 -7.71 13.27
C VAL A 147 2.50 -8.11 14.17
N GLY A 148 3.50 -8.77 13.58
CA GLY A 148 4.70 -9.26 14.29
C GLY A 148 4.52 -10.55 15.07
N THR A 149 3.40 -11.28 14.89
CA THR A 149 3.25 -12.66 15.41
C THR A 149 4.25 -13.64 14.79
N ASP A 150 4.82 -13.28 13.63
CA ASP A 150 5.87 -14.00 12.88
C ASP A 150 5.68 -15.53 12.82
N PRO A 151 4.53 -16.02 12.33
CA PRO A 151 4.32 -17.44 12.15
C PRO A 151 5.30 -17.99 11.10
N ASP A 152 5.70 -19.24 11.28
CA ASP A 152 6.44 -19.99 10.28
C ASP A 152 5.77 -21.32 9.95
N TRP A 153 5.96 -21.79 8.71
CA TRP A 153 5.29 -22.98 8.16
C TRP A 153 6.29 -23.98 7.61
N ALA A 154 5.95 -25.27 7.67
CA ALA A 154 6.80 -26.33 7.13
C ALA A 154 6.67 -26.43 5.62
N THR A 155 5.47 -26.14 5.11
CA THR A 155 5.11 -26.27 3.70
C THR A 155 4.51 -24.99 3.16
N PHE A 156 4.52 -24.85 1.84
CA PHE A 156 3.86 -23.74 1.17
C PHE A 156 2.34 -23.81 1.36
N GLU A 157 1.78 -25.02 1.38
CA GLU A 157 0.36 -25.30 1.52
C GLU A 157 -0.19 -24.86 2.88
N GLU A 158 0.58 -25.05 3.95
CA GLU A 158 0.27 -24.52 5.29
C GLU A 158 0.22 -22.99 5.29
N ALA A 159 1.21 -22.35 4.65
CA ALA A 159 1.25 -20.90 4.52
C ALA A 159 0.07 -20.38 3.68
N LEU A 160 -0.25 -21.04 2.55
CA LEU A 160 -1.38 -20.71 1.69
C LEU A 160 -2.71 -20.79 2.44
N ALA A 161 -2.92 -21.86 3.22
CA ALA A 161 -4.12 -22.00 4.04
C ALA A 161 -4.24 -20.88 5.08
N PHE A 162 -3.13 -20.52 5.72
CA PHE A 162 -3.10 -19.40 6.66
C PHE A 162 -3.39 -18.06 5.97
N VAL A 163 -2.75 -17.78 4.83
CA VAL A 163 -2.97 -16.55 4.05
C VAL A 163 -4.43 -16.43 3.63
N LYS A 164 -5.05 -17.49 3.09
CA LYS A 164 -6.48 -17.51 2.76
C LYS A 164 -7.36 -17.16 3.96
N PHE A 165 -7.03 -17.70 5.13
CA PHE A 165 -7.80 -17.46 6.35
C PHE A 165 -7.70 -15.99 6.81
N VAL A 166 -6.48 -15.45 6.93
CA VAL A 166 -6.29 -14.08 7.45
C VAL A 166 -6.64 -12.98 6.45
N SER A 167 -6.62 -13.31 5.16
CA SER A 167 -6.92 -12.38 4.08
C SER A 167 -8.30 -12.58 3.46
N GLU A 168 -9.17 -13.41 4.07
CA GLU A 168 -10.57 -13.59 3.64
C GLU A 168 -11.31 -12.27 3.34
N PRO A 169 -11.11 -11.17 4.10
CA PRO A 169 -11.73 -9.89 3.78
C PRO A 169 -11.33 -9.27 2.44
N PHE A 170 -10.32 -9.79 1.72
CA PHE A 170 -9.96 -9.33 0.37
C PHE A 170 -11.01 -9.73 -0.69
N GLY A 171 -12.01 -10.53 -0.29
CA GLY A 171 -13.12 -10.96 -1.12
C GLY A 171 -12.83 -12.24 -1.89
N ALA A 172 -13.63 -12.48 -2.93
CA ALA A 172 -13.61 -13.72 -3.69
C ALA A 172 -12.44 -13.81 -4.69
N LEU A 173 -11.23 -14.02 -4.17
CA LEU A 173 -10.06 -14.32 -4.99
C LEU A 173 -10.11 -15.75 -5.53
N THR A 174 -9.66 -15.93 -6.76
CA THR A 174 -9.47 -17.25 -7.39
C THR A 174 -8.30 -18.00 -6.75
N GLU A 175 -8.25 -19.33 -6.94
CA GLU A 175 -7.12 -20.15 -6.46
C GLU A 175 -5.76 -19.66 -6.97
N ALA A 176 -5.67 -19.24 -8.23
CA ALA A 176 -4.44 -18.68 -8.80
C ALA A 176 -4.04 -17.37 -8.13
N GLN A 177 -5.00 -16.50 -7.82
CA GLN A 177 -4.74 -15.24 -7.11
C GLN A 177 -4.32 -15.49 -5.65
N TRP A 178 -4.92 -16.46 -4.97
CA TRP A 178 -4.47 -16.87 -3.63
C TRP A 178 -3.06 -17.43 -3.63
N TYR A 179 -2.73 -18.28 -4.60
CA TYR A 179 -1.39 -18.80 -4.77
C TYR A 179 -0.39 -17.67 -4.99
N HIS A 180 -0.69 -16.74 -5.90
CA HIS A 180 0.16 -15.60 -6.21
C HIS A 180 0.37 -14.67 -5.00
N LEU A 181 -0.72 -14.35 -4.27
CA LEU A 181 -0.68 -13.54 -3.04
C LEU A 181 0.24 -14.17 -1.98
N THR A 182 0.19 -15.50 -1.89
CA THR A 182 1.01 -16.28 -0.96
C THR A 182 2.46 -16.30 -1.41
N GLU A 183 2.74 -16.74 -2.65
CA GLU A 183 4.08 -16.84 -3.24
C GLU A 183 4.88 -15.55 -3.12
N THR A 184 4.25 -14.42 -3.40
CA THR A 184 4.89 -13.11 -3.30
C THR A 184 4.99 -12.60 -1.86
N GLY A 185 4.07 -13.02 -0.99
CA GLY A 185 3.98 -12.60 0.41
C GLY A 185 4.90 -13.36 1.37
N ILE A 186 5.46 -14.49 0.96
CA ILE A 186 6.31 -15.34 1.82
C ILE A 186 7.70 -15.58 1.23
N VAL A 187 8.59 -16.11 2.06
CA VAL A 187 9.93 -16.53 1.69
C VAL A 187 10.33 -17.78 2.47
N GLN A 188 11.05 -18.69 1.83
CA GLN A 188 11.64 -19.84 2.51
C GLN A 188 13.00 -19.44 3.08
N GLY A 189 13.16 -19.60 4.40
CA GLY A 189 14.42 -19.38 5.08
C GLY A 189 15.46 -20.46 4.77
N SER A 190 16.71 -20.23 5.16
CA SER A 190 17.79 -21.23 5.03
C SER A 190 17.56 -22.49 5.86
N ASP A 191 16.67 -22.41 6.85
CA ASP A 191 16.20 -23.53 7.67
C ASP A 191 15.04 -24.32 7.02
N GLY A 192 14.66 -23.97 5.79
CA GLY A 192 13.60 -24.61 5.03
C GLY A 192 12.18 -24.21 5.46
N ARG A 193 12.03 -23.37 6.49
CA ARG A 193 10.74 -22.88 6.98
C ARG A 193 10.26 -21.68 6.16
N TRP A 194 8.97 -21.62 5.87
CA TRP A 194 8.34 -20.49 5.21
C TRP A 194 7.94 -19.43 6.23
N ARG A 195 8.17 -18.16 5.91
CA ARG A 195 7.82 -17.00 6.74
C ARG A 195 7.27 -15.88 5.88
N PHE A 196 6.54 -14.96 6.49
CA PHE A 196 6.18 -13.74 5.78
C PHE A 196 7.41 -12.96 5.33
N ARG A 197 7.30 -12.32 4.16
CA ARG A 197 8.34 -11.50 3.56
C ARG A 197 8.26 -10.05 4.06
N TYR A 198 8.33 -9.87 5.38
CA TYR A 198 8.49 -8.57 6.03
C TYR A 198 9.24 -8.71 7.36
N ASP A 199 9.76 -7.60 7.89
CA ASP A 199 10.43 -7.54 9.18
C ASP A 199 9.40 -7.57 10.32
N PRO A 200 9.33 -8.63 11.15
CA PRO A 200 8.37 -8.70 12.25
C PRO A 200 8.51 -7.55 13.26
N ARG A 201 9.69 -6.91 13.32
CA ARG A 201 9.97 -5.74 14.18
C ARG A 201 9.21 -4.48 13.78
N ILE A 202 8.56 -4.46 12.61
CA ILE A 202 7.57 -3.42 12.24
C ILE A 202 6.48 -3.29 13.32
N ALA A 203 6.19 -4.36 14.05
CA ALA A 203 5.23 -4.37 15.15
C ALA A 203 5.64 -3.51 16.36
N GLU A 204 6.92 -3.22 16.54
CA GLU A 204 7.45 -2.51 17.71
C GLU A 204 6.98 -1.04 17.75
N PRO A 205 7.29 -0.18 16.76
CA PRO A 205 6.78 1.18 16.77
C PRO A 205 5.27 1.22 16.54
N PHE A 206 4.70 0.23 15.84
CA PHE A 206 3.25 0.11 15.69
C PHE A 206 2.60 0.04 17.09
N ARG A 207 2.99 -0.94 17.92
CA ARG A 207 2.45 -1.07 19.29
C ARG A 207 2.77 0.13 20.19
N ALA A 208 3.93 0.78 20.00
CA ALA A 208 4.31 1.94 20.80
C ALA A 208 3.55 3.23 20.43
N ALA A 209 3.16 3.39 19.17
CA ALA A 209 2.51 4.60 18.66
C ALA A 209 1.03 4.70 19.01
N PHE A 210 0.36 3.58 19.27
CA PHE A 210 -1.07 3.58 19.53
C PHE A 210 -1.38 3.63 21.03
N ALA A 211 -1.82 4.81 21.46
CA ALA A 211 -2.66 4.94 22.64
C ALA A 211 -4.08 4.46 22.28
N ASP A 212 -4.92 4.16 23.27
CA ASP A 212 -6.34 3.80 23.10
C ASP A 212 -7.22 4.96 22.57
N LYS A 213 -6.75 5.67 21.55
CA LYS A 213 -7.34 6.86 20.95
C LYS A 213 -7.25 6.80 19.44
N ASP A 214 -8.26 7.36 18.79
CA ASP A 214 -8.28 7.52 17.35
C ASP A 214 -7.16 8.47 16.89
N VAL A 215 -6.59 8.16 15.72
CA VAL A 215 -5.65 9.05 15.04
C VAL A 215 -6.43 9.94 14.10
N ASP A 216 -6.42 11.25 14.37
CA ASP A 216 -7.03 12.27 13.53
C ASP A 216 -6.04 12.80 12.49
N LEU A 217 -6.32 12.52 11.23
CA LEU A 217 -5.58 12.98 10.05
C LEU A 217 -6.44 13.90 9.16
N TRP A 218 -7.58 14.41 9.63
CA TRP A 218 -8.36 15.42 8.90
C TRP A 218 -7.52 16.65 8.55
N PRO A 219 -6.68 17.21 9.45
CA PRO A 219 -5.83 18.36 9.09
C PRO A 219 -4.86 18.07 7.94
N LEU A 220 -4.43 16.82 7.78
CA LEU A 220 -3.59 16.40 6.65
C LEU A 220 -4.43 16.25 5.38
N TYR A 221 -5.58 15.59 5.46
CA TYR A 221 -6.48 15.40 4.33
C TYR A 221 -6.99 16.72 3.74
N GLU A 222 -7.28 17.72 4.57
CA GLU A 222 -7.74 19.04 4.13
C GLU A 222 -6.69 19.84 3.32
N GLN A 223 -5.41 19.49 3.47
CA GLN A 223 -4.31 20.11 2.73
C GLN A 223 -4.17 19.55 1.30
N ILE A 224 -4.71 18.36 1.04
CA ILE A 224 -4.62 17.71 -0.28
C ILE A 224 -5.43 18.49 -1.32
N LYS A 225 -4.78 18.84 -2.44
CA LYS A 225 -5.39 19.64 -3.52
C LYS A 225 -5.63 18.87 -4.82
N CYS A 226 -4.95 17.75 -5.02
CA CYS A 226 -5.11 16.96 -6.24
C CYS A 226 -6.48 16.24 -6.27
N PRO A 227 -7.05 16.01 -7.48
CA PRO A 227 -8.19 15.12 -7.64
C PRO A 227 -7.95 13.79 -6.92
N THR A 228 -8.90 13.40 -6.09
CA THR A 228 -8.80 12.20 -5.25
C THR A 228 -10.00 11.28 -5.45
N LEU A 229 -9.76 9.98 -5.53
CA LEU A 229 -10.75 8.92 -5.44
C LEU A 229 -10.54 8.19 -4.11
N ALA A 230 -11.59 8.07 -3.31
CA ALA A 230 -11.60 7.25 -2.10
C ALA A 230 -12.41 5.97 -2.38
N ILE A 231 -11.72 4.84 -2.40
CA ILE A 231 -12.33 3.51 -2.58
C ILE A 231 -12.53 2.90 -1.20
N ARG A 232 -13.70 2.32 -0.96
CA ARG A 232 -14.04 1.57 0.25
C ARG A 232 -14.46 0.14 -0.10
N GLY A 233 -14.00 -0.85 0.63
CA GLY A 233 -14.65 -2.17 0.65
C GLY A 233 -15.97 -2.08 1.38
N ALA A 234 -17.08 -2.56 0.81
CA ALA A 234 -18.41 -2.46 1.41
C ALA A 234 -18.47 -3.02 2.85
N GLN A 235 -17.65 -4.02 3.14
CA GLN A 235 -17.52 -4.71 4.43
C GLN A 235 -16.31 -4.22 5.23
N SER A 236 -15.68 -3.11 4.85
CA SER A 236 -14.48 -2.60 5.50
C SER A 236 -14.75 -2.27 6.97
N ASP A 237 -13.89 -2.82 7.82
CA ASP A 237 -13.82 -2.58 9.25
C ASP A 237 -12.79 -1.49 9.62
N LEU A 238 -12.04 -0.98 8.63
CA LEU A 238 -11.00 0.03 8.84
C LEU A 238 -11.46 1.42 8.44
N LEU A 239 -12.06 1.56 7.26
CA LEU A 239 -12.61 2.82 6.78
C LEU A 239 -14.12 2.82 6.99
N THR A 240 -14.60 3.53 8.02
CA THR A 240 -16.03 3.60 8.29
C THR A 240 -16.78 4.31 7.17
N ARG A 241 -18.02 3.87 6.89
CA ARG A 241 -18.87 4.48 5.86
C ARG A 241 -19.07 5.98 6.11
N GLU A 242 -19.24 6.39 7.37
CA GLU A 242 -19.38 7.79 7.75
C GLU A 242 -18.13 8.61 7.40
N THR A 243 -16.94 8.12 7.79
CA THR A 243 -15.66 8.79 7.46
C THR A 243 -15.50 8.91 5.95
N TRP A 244 -15.75 7.83 5.21
CA TRP A 244 -15.66 7.79 3.76
C TRP A 244 -16.64 8.76 3.08
N GLN A 245 -17.88 8.87 3.56
CA GLN A 245 -18.84 9.86 3.06
C GLN A 245 -18.39 11.30 3.36
N LYS A 246 -17.85 11.56 4.56
CA LYS A 246 -17.32 12.88 4.94
C LYS A 246 -16.12 13.29 4.09
N MET A 247 -15.32 12.35 3.58
CA MET A 247 -14.21 12.65 2.68
C MET A 247 -14.65 13.36 1.39
N ALA A 248 -15.91 13.18 0.94
CA ALA A 248 -16.45 13.88 -0.22
C ALA A 248 -16.82 15.35 0.03
N SER A 249 -16.96 15.78 1.29
CA SER A 249 -17.43 17.13 1.63
C SER A 249 -16.32 18.12 2.04
N CYS A 250 -15.09 17.66 2.25
CA CYS A 250 -13.97 18.49 2.68
C CYS A 250 -12.64 18.11 1.98
N GLY A 251 -11.60 18.90 2.20
CA GLY A 251 -10.29 18.72 1.57
C GLY A 251 -10.37 18.63 0.04
N PRO A 252 -9.85 17.56 -0.60
CA PRO A 252 -9.92 17.38 -2.04
C PRO A 252 -11.33 17.06 -2.56
N ARG A 253 -12.33 16.89 -1.67
CA ARG A 253 -13.71 16.47 -2.01
C ARG A 253 -13.69 15.23 -2.87
N ALA A 254 -13.19 14.14 -2.29
CA ALA A 254 -12.91 12.91 -3.03
C ALA A 254 -14.16 12.40 -3.76
N LYS A 255 -13.96 11.90 -4.98
CA LYS A 255 -14.93 11.00 -5.61
C LYS A 255 -14.96 9.71 -4.79
N LEU A 256 -16.13 9.11 -4.66
CA LEU A 256 -16.35 7.94 -3.83
C LEU A 256 -16.67 6.73 -4.72
N ALA A 257 -16.02 5.59 -4.46
CA ALA A 257 -16.38 4.31 -5.03
C ALA A 257 -16.37 3.21 -3.95
N GLU A 258 -17.31 2.28 -4.04
CA GLU A 258 -17.46 1.18 -3.08
C GLU A 258 -17.42 -0.16 -3.81
N ILE A 259 -16.69 -1.12 -3.26
CA ILE A 259 -16.53 -2.46 -3.84
C ILE A 259 -17.30 -3.47 -3.00
N GLU A 260 -18.32 -4.07 -3.59
CA GLU A 260 -19.17 -5.07 -2.93
C GLU A 260 -18.42 -6.38 -2.64
N GLY A 261 -18.80 -7.06 -1.55
CA GLY A 261 -18.21 -8.36 -1.19
C GLY A 261 -16.75 -8.31 -0.71
N VAL A 262 -16.24 -7.11 -0.40
CA VAL A 262 -14.85 -6.88 0.01
C VAL A 262 -14.81 -6.06 1.30
N GLY A 263 -13.94 -6.45 2.22
CA GLY A 263 -13.57 -5.75 3.45
C GLY A 263 -12.31 -4.88 3.28
N HIS A 264 -11.44 -4.85 4.29
CA HIS A 264 -10.13 -4.19 4.20
C HIS A 264 -9.11 -5.17 3.58
N ALA A 265 -8.67 -5.02 2.33
CA ALA A 265 -9.00 -3.97 1.36
C ALA A 265 -9.19 -4.57 -0.06
N PRO A 266 -9.85 -3.85 -0.99
CA PRO A 266 -9.87 -4.21 -2.41
C PRO A 266 -8.48 -4.47 -2.99
N MET A 267 -8.33 -5.58 -3.71
CA MET A 267 -7.05 -6.05 -4.24
C MET A 267 -6.79 -5.67 -5.70
N PHE A 268 -7.79 -5.14 -6.41
CA PHE A 268 -7.70 -4.78 -7.83
C PHE A 268 -7.29 -5.97 -8.72
N GLN A 269 -7.88 -7.12 -8.45
CA GLN A 269 -7.57 -8.39 -9.11
C GLN A 269 -8.59 -8.77 -10.21
N SER A 270 -9.74 -8.12 -10.22
CA SER A 270 -10.80 -8.29 -11.21
C SER A 270 -10.97 -7.04 -12.05
N GLU A 271 -11.43 -7.21 -13.29
CA GLU A 271 -11.55 -6.12 -14.26
C GLU A 271 -12.49 -4.99 -13.78
N ASP A 272 -13.54 -5.32 -13.05
CA ASP A 272 -14.48 -4.35 -12.47
C ASP A 272 -13.81 -3.48 -11.39
N GLN A 273 -12.97 -4.07 -10.53
CA GLN A 273 -12.19 -3.30 -9.55
C GLN A 273 -11.11 -2.44 -10.23
N ILE A 274 -10.42 -3.00 -11.22
CA ILE A 274 -9.39 -2.29 -12.00
C ILE A 274 -9.99 -1.12 -12.78
N ALA A 275 -11.17 -1.29 -13.38
CA ALA A 275 -11.86 -0.28 -14.15
C ALA A 275 -12.14 0.98 -13.32
N VAL A 276 -12.56 0.83 -12.05
CA VAL A 276 -12.79 1.96 -11.13
C VAL A 276 -11.54 2.84 -11.00
N VAL A 277 -10.36 2.22 -10.84
CA VAL A 277 -9.07 2.93 -10.73
C VAL A 277 -8.68 3.54 -12.08
N ARG A 278 -8.76 2.74 -13.15
CA ARG A 278 -8.37 3.15 -14.50
C ARG A 278 -9.18 4.35 -14.99
N ASP A 279 -10.50 4.31 -14.86
CA ASP A 279 -11.41 5.32 -15.39
C ASP A 279 -11.21 6.66 -14.68
N PHE A 280 -10.96 6.64 -13.36
CA PHE A 280 -10.61 7.83 -12.61
C PHE A 280 -9.24 8.42 -13.03
N LEU A 281 -8.21 7.57 -13.12
CA LEU A 281 -6.87 8.03 -13.46
C LEU A 281 -6.78 8.54 -14.90
N LEU A 282 -7.48 7.91 -15.84
CA LEU A 282 -7.51 8.29 -17.26
C LEU A 282 -8.53 9.38 -17.60
N SER A 283 -9.39 9.79 -16.67
CA SER A 283 -10.31 10.91 -16.91
C SER A 283 -9.53 12.18 -17.29
N ALA A 284 -10.14 13.03 -18.12
CA ALA A 284 -9.68 14.40 -18.30
C ALA A 284 -9.71 15.18 -16.97
#